data_AF-A0A843DPS8-F1
#
_entry.id   AF-A0A843DPS8-F1
#
_cell.length_a   1.000
_cell.length_b   1.000
_cell.length_c   1.000
_cell.angle_alpha   90.00
_cell.angle_beta   90.00
_cell.angle_gamma   90.00
#
_symmetry.space_group_name_H-M   'P 1'
#
loop_
_entity.id
_entity.type
_entity.pdbx_description
1 polymer ?
#
loop_
_entity_poly.entity_id
_entity_poly.type
_entity_poly.pdbx_seq_one_letter_code
_entity_poly.pdbx_strand_id
1 'polypeptide(L)' 'MIPSWRNVPELADRHKLAVLVMEEGSAQMIARRLGCSKASVKSALLFHGLAVSDTVVRRVR' A
#
# COMPACT_ATOMS: atom_id res chain seq x y z
N MET A 1 5.17 8.25 18.44
CA MET A 1 5.39 6.93 17.80
C MET A 1 5.59 7.18 16.31
N ILE A 2 6.78 6.94 15.77
CA ILE A 2 7.02 7.11 14.32
C ILE A 2 6.44 5.86 13.65
N PRO A 3 5.52 6.01 12.68
CA PRO A 3 4.95 4.85 12.03
C PRO A 3 6.00 4.15 11.16
N SER A 4 6.04 2.82 11.25
CA SER A 4 7.08 1.98 10.62
C SER A 4 7.15 2.10 9.10
N TRP A 5 6.08 2.54 8.42
CA TRP A 5 6.10 2.81 6.98
C TRP A 5 7.00 3.98 6.59
N ARG A 6 7.33 4.88 7.53
CA ARG A 6 8.20 6.03 7.24
C ARG A 6 9.67 5.63 7.04
N ASN A 7 10.06 4.44 7.51
CA ASN A 7 11.36 3.84 7.21
C ASN A 7 11.40 3.15 5.84
N VAL A 8 10.27 3.02 5.15
CA VAL A 8 10.19 2.46 3.79
C VAL A 8 10.13 3.62 2.81
N PRO A 9 11.21 3.91 2.07
CA PRO A 9 11.27 5.09 1.21
C PRO A 9 10.23 5.06 0.10
N GLU A 10 9.79 3.88 -0.37
CA GLU A 10 8.71 3.80 -1.36
C GLU A 10 7.33 4.15 -0.79
N LEU A 11 7.10 3.93 0.51
CA LEU A 11 5.83 4.29 1.17
C LEU A 11 5.79 5.74 1.63
N ALA A 12 6.96 6.34 1.93
CA ALA A 12 7.06 7.74 2.33
C ALA A 12 6.92 8.71 1.14
N ASP A 13 7.24 8.24 -0.07
CA ASP A 13 7.08 9.00 -1.31
C ASP A 13 5.71 8.74 -1.94
N ARG A 14 4.89 9.78 -2.01
CA ARG A 14 3.54 9.72 -2.58
C ARG A 14 3.54 9.22 -4.04
N HIS A 15 4.50 9.65 -4.86
CA HIS A 15 4.52 9.28 -6.27
C HIS A 15 4.89 7.81 -6.44
N LYS A 16 5.89 7.33 -5.70
CA LYS A 16 6.25 5.89 -5.72
C LYS A 16 5.10 5.03 -5.23
N LEU A 17 4.43 5.45 -4.15
CA LEU A 17 3.26 4.75 -3.64
C LEU A 17 2.12 4.73 -4.67
N ALA A 18 1.86 5.83 -5.37
CA ALA A 18 0.83 5.87 -6.41
C ALA A 18 1.15 4.93 -7.59
N VAL A 19 2.41 4.87 -8.02
CA VAL A 19 2.86 3.92 -9.07
C VAL A 19 2.65 2.49 -8.62
N LEU A 20 3.04 2.15 -7.38
CA LEU A 20 2.82 0.81 -6.81
C LEU A 20 1.34 0.45 -6.70
N VAL A 21 0.50 1.41 -6.35
CA VAL A 21 -0.97 1.23 -6.34
C VAL A 21 -1.51 0.95 -7.73
N MET A 22 -0.98 1.63 -8.77
CA MET A 22 -1.37 1.39 -10.15
C MET A 22 -0.86 0.05 -10.70
N GLU A 23 0.34 -0.39 -10.33
CA GLU A 23 0.91 -1.67 -10.78
C GLU A 23 0.23 -2.87 -10.10
N GLU A 24 0.10 -2.85 -8.77
CA GLU A 24 -0.35 -4.02 -7.99
C GLU A 24 -1.86 -4.02 -7.70
N GLY A 25 -2.48 -2.84 -7.62
CA GLY A 25 -3.91 -2.68 -7.29
C GLY A 25 -4.31 -3.06 -5.85
N SER A 26 -3.44 -3.74 -5.08
CA SER A 26 -3.73 -4.26 -3.73
C SER A 26 -2.66 -3.93 -2.70
N ALA A 27 -3.08 -3.43 -1.53
CA ALA A 27 -2.18 -3.17 -0.41
C ALA A 27 -1.45 -4.44 0.09
N GLN A 28 -2.03 -5.63 -0.09
CA GLN A 28 -1.39 -6.88 0.32
C GLN A 28 -0.22 -7.26 -0.60
N MET A 29 -0.37 -7.03 -1.91
CA MET A 29 0.71 -7.26 -2.87
C MET A 29 1.83 -6.24 -2.71
N ILE A 30 1.49 -4.96 -2.54
CA ILE A 30 2.47 -3.90 -2.22
C ILE A 30 3.26 -4.25 -0.95
N ALA A 31 2.57 -4.69 0.10
CA ALA A 31 3.20 -5.11 1.35
C ALA A 31 4.19 -6.27 1.14
N ARG A 32 3.80 -7.27 0.35
CA ARG A 32 4.64 -8.44 0.04
C ARG A 32 5.86 -8.06 -0.80
N ARG A 33 5.68 -7.17 -1.79
CA ARG A 33 6.75 -6.68 -2.67
C ARG A 33 7.80 -5.85 -1.91
N LEU A 34 7.35 -5.03 -0.97
CA LEU A 34 8.22 -4.17 -0.15
C LEU A 34 8.73 -4.86 1.12
N GLY A 35 8.31 -6.09 1.41
CA GLY A 35 8.69 -6.80 2.63
C GLY A 35 8.19 -6.12 3.92
N CYS A 36 7.07 -5.40 3.86
CA CYS A 36 6.50 -4.68 5.00
C CYS A 36 5.10 -5.20 5.38
N SER A 37 4.57 -4.71 6.50
CA SER A 37 3.24 -5.13 6.97
C SER A 37 2.12 -4.45 6.18
N LYS A 38 1.02 -5.17 5.92
CA LYS A 38 -0.21 -4.59 5.29
C LYS A 38 -0.72 -3.35 6.05
N ALA A 39 -0.59 -3.34 7.38
CA ALA A 39 -0.96 -2.19 8.20
C ALA A 39 -0.12 -0.95 7.87
N SER A 40 1.19 -1.10 7.70
CA SER A 40 2.11 -0.02 7.30
C SER A 40 1.72 0.58 5.95
N VAL A 41 1.42 -0.26 4.95
CA VAL A 41 0.95 0.18 3.63
C VAL A 41 -0.39 0.94 3.75
N LYS A 42 -1.36 0.40 4.50
CA LYS A 42 -2.66 1.08 4.71
C LYS A 42 -2.51 2.44 5.37
N SER A 43 -1.65 2.56 6.38
CA SER A 43 -1.39 3.84 7.04
C SER A 43 -0.72 4.85 6.11
N ALA A 44 0.22 4.42 5.27
CA ALA A 44 0.85 5.27 4.26
C ALA A 44 -0.17 5.73 3.21
N LEU A 45 -1.01 4.82 2.71
CA LEU A 45 -2.08 5.14 1.77
C LEU A 45 -3.05 6.17 2.34
N LEU A 46 -3.50 5.98 3.58
CA LEU A 46 -4.38 6.92 4.28
C LEU A 46 -3.71 8.28 4.44
N PHE A 47 -2.44 8.31 4.84
CA PHE A 47 -1.67 9.54 5.02
C PHE A 47 -1.49 10.33 3.70
N HIS A 48 -1.28 9.63 2.59
CA HIS A 48 -1.10 10.23 1.26
C HIS A 48 -2.41 10.44 0.48
N GLY A 49 -3.56 10.06 1.05
CA GLY A 49 -4.87 10.18 0.41
C GLY A 49 -5.05 9.26 -0.80
N LEU A 50 -4.41 8.10 -0.80
CA LEU A 50 -4.48 7.10 -1.87
C LEU A 50 -5.42 5.96 -1.46
N ALA A 51 -6.23 5.48 -2.40
CA ALA A 51 -7.08 4.31 -2.21
C ALA A 51 -6.57 3.16 -3.07
N VAL A 52 -6.53 1.96 -2.48
CA VAL A 52 -6.36 0.70 -3.23
C VAL A 52 -7.74 0.09 -3.44
N SER A 53 -7.93 -0.52 -4.59
CA SER A 53 -9.07 -1.40 -4.82
C SER A 53 -8.83 -2.72 -4.10
N ASP A 54 -8.98 -2.73 -2.76
CA ASP A 54 -9.14 -3.97 -1.98
C ASP A 54 -10.56 -4.54 -2.21
N THR A 55 -11.19 -4.23 -3.36
CA THR A 55 -12.32 -4.97 -3.89
C THR A 55 -11.80 -6.37 -4.17
N VAL A 56 -11.79 -7.18 -3.13
CA VAL A 56 -11.73 -8.62 -3.21
C VAL A 56 -12.81 -8.97 -4.21
N VAL A 57 -12.42 -9.21 -5.46
CA VAL A 57 -13.24 -9.90 -6.43
C VAL A 57 -13.43 -11.27 -5.80
N ARG A 58 -14.46 -11.39 -4.97
CA ARG A 58 -15.13 -12.65 -4.70
C ARG A 58 -15.59 -13.08 -6.08
N ARG A 59 -14.73 -13.83 -6.76
CA ARG A 59 -15.07 -14.61 -7.93
C ARG A 59 -16.16 -15.56 -7.43
N VAL A 60 -17.41 -15.14 -7.58
CA VAL A 60 -18.58 -15.99 -7.42
C VAL A 60 -18.38 -17.08 -8.46
N ARG A 61 -18.01 -18.27 -7.99
CA ARG A 61 -18.14 -19.52 -8.73
C ARG A 61 -19.36 -20.23 -8.18
#